data_AF-A0A923NCD4-F1
#
_entry.id   AF-A0A923NCD4-F1
#
_cell.length_a   1.000
_cell.length_b   1.000
_cell.length_c   1.000
_cell.angle_alpha   90.00
_cell.angle_beta   90.00
_cell.angle_gamma   90.00
#
_symmetry.space_group_name_H-M   'P 1'
#
loop_
_entity.id
_entity.type
_entity.pdbx_description
1 polymer ?
#
loop_
_entity_poly.entity_id
_entity_poly.type
_entity_poly.pdbx_seq_one_letter_code
_entity_poly.pdbx_strand_id
1 'polypeptide(L)'
;MSRNKFILLFAILVIIYLVMPSEGIYGSIKANVILALPFLMIGVIIYLFTTVIVMRRAWRKLDNNVIDDNVIAFAKIMNISFDVKRMMGVNNLLDLYTKVNFSRHASMKAKELLYQAMRRKRLDVPPPGQGVFDGNVPVKPDRTNAEIKAARIEAAAKARKRKNKK
;
A
#
# COMPACT_ATOMS: atom_id res chain seq x y z
N MET A 1 0.50 2.35 -19.32
CA MET A 1 -0.47 3.40 -19.71
C MET A 1 -0.83 4.23 -18.49
N SER A 2 -0.84 5.57 -18.57
CA SER A 2 -1.37 6.40 -17.49
C SER A 2 -2.88 6.16 -17.36
N ARG A 3 -3.41 6.19 -16.12
CA ARG A 3 -4.81 5.86 -15.80
C ARG A 3 -5.82 6.57 -16.71
N ASN A 4 -5.52 7.81 -17.10
CA ASN A 4 -6.37 8.63 -17.97
C ASN A 4 -6.43 8.11 -19.42
N LYS A 5 -5.34 7.57 -19.96
CA LYS A 5 -5.32 6.99 -21.32
C LYS A 5 -6.15 5.70 -21.39
N PHE A 6 -6.13 4.90 -20.32
CA PHE A 6 -6.94 3.68 -20.24
C PHE A 6 -8.44 3.99 -20.13
N ILE A 7 -8.81 4.98 -19.31
CA ILE A 7 -10.22 5.43 -19.19
C ILE A 7 -10.73 5.97 -20.53
N LEU A 8 -9.93 6.78 -21.23
CA LEU A 8 -10.28 7.30 -22.55
C LEU A 8 -10.47 6.16 -23.58
N LEU A 9 -9.56 5.20 -23.62
CA LEU A 9 -9.65 4.04 -24.51
C LEU A 9 -10.93 3.24 -24.24
N PHE A 10 -11.26 3.01 -22.97
CA PHE A 10 -12.48 2.29 -22.58
C PHE A 10 -13.74 3.06 -23.00
N ALA A 11 -13.77 4.37 -22.79
CA ALA A 11 -14.89 5.21 -23.23
C ALA A 11 -15.09 5.17 -24.75
N ILE A 12 -14.00 5.23 -25.52
CA ILE A 12 -14.04 5.13 -26.99
C ILE A 12 -14.60 3.77 -27.43
N LEU A 13 -14.15 2.67 -26.80
CA LEU A 13 -14.66 1.33 -27.10
C LEU A 13 -16.17 1.19 -26.83
N VAL A 14 -16.67 1.79 -25.75
CA VAL A 14 -18.11 1.82 -25.43
C VAL A 14 -18.89 2.62 -26.46
N ILE A 15 -18.40 3.80 -26.87
CA ILE A 15 -19.05 4.63 -27.90
C ILE A 15 -19.10 3.88 -29.24
N ILE A 16 -18.00 3.25 -29.64
CA ILE A 16 -17.95 2.45 -30.87
C ILE A 16 -18.97 1.31 -30.81
N TYR A 17 -19.06 0.59 -29.69
CA TYR A 17 -20.06 -0.47 -29.51
C TYR A 17 -21.51 0.04 -29.63
N LEU A 18 -21.80 1.22 -29.10
CA LEU A 18 -23.15 1.83 -29.15
C LEU A 18 -23.54 2.30 -30.55
N VAL A 19 -22.62 2.94 -31.27
CA VAL A 19 -22.87 3.53 -32.61
C VAL A 19 -22.83 2.48 -33.72
N MET A 20 -22.20 1.32 -33.49
CA MET A 20 -22.08 0.26 -34.48
C MET A 20 -23.48 -0.28 -34.90
N PRO A 21 -23.74 -0.58 -36.19
CA PRO A 21 -25.02 -1.14 -36.64
C PRO A 21 -25.32 -2.51 -36.01
N SER A 22 -26.60 -2.85 -35.89
CA SER A 22 -27.05 -4.14 -35.34
C SER A 22 -27.29 -5.21 -36.42
N GLU A 23 -27.12 -4.87 -37.69
CA GLU A 23 -27.39 -5.73 -38.84
C GLU A 23 -26.10 -6.19 -39.53
N GLY A 24 -26.21 -7.29 -40.29
CA GLY A 24 -25.09 -7.88 -41.01
C GLY A 24 -23.93 -8.31 -40.10
N ILE A 25 -22.69 -8.15 -40.58
CA ILE A 25 -21.47 -8.59 -39.88
C ILE A 25 -21.31 -7.90 -38.51
N TYR A 26 -21.79 -6.66 -38.38
CA TYR A 26 -21.71 -5.89 -37.13
C TYR A 26 -22.62 -6.43 -36.03
N GLY A 27 -23.80 -6.96 -36.39
CA GLY A 27 -24.69 -7.66 -35.45
C GLY A 27 -24.03 -8.90 -34.85
N SER A 28 -23.35 -9.70 -35.68
CA SER A 28 -22.59 -10.87 -35.21
C SER A 28 -21.44 -10.50 -34.27
N ILE A 29 -20.73 -9.40 -34.55
CA ILE A 29 -19.67 -8.89 -33.65
C ILE A 29 -20.24 -8.50 -32.29
N LYS A 30 -21.36 -7.75 -32.24
CA LYS A 30 -22.00 -7.37 -30.99
C LYS A 30 -22.45 -8.58 -30.17
N ALA A 31 -23.05 -9.58 -30.81
CA ALA A 31 -23.47 -10.81 -30.15
C ALA A 31 -22.30 -11.57 -29.53
N ASN A 32 -21.19 -11.70 -30.27
CA ASN A 32 -19.97 -12.34 -29.76
C ASN A 32 -19.32 -11.58 -28.60
N VAL A 33 -19.35 -10.24 -28.61
CA VAL A 33 -18.86 -9.43 -27.49
C VAL A 33 -19.71 -9.67 -26.24
N ILE A 34 -21.03 -9.70 -26.36
CA ILE A 34 -21.93 -10.01 -25.23
C ILE A 34 -21.66 -11.41 -24.69
N LEU A 35 -21.50 -12.39 -25.58
CA LEU A 35 -21.17 -13.77 -25.20
C LEU A 35 -19.79 -13.91 -24.56
N ALA A 36 -18.84 -13.03 -24.87
CA ALA A 36 -17.51 -13.01 -24.28
C ALA A 36 -17.48 -12.35 -22.88
N LEU A 37 -18.41 -11.45 -22.55
CA LEU A 37 -18.46 -10.75 -21.26
C LEU A 37 -18.48 -11.69 -20.04
N PRO A 38 -19.29 -12.77 -20.00
CA PRO A 38 -19.27 -13.74 -18.89
C PRO A 38 -17.89 -14.37 -18.67
N PHE A 39 -17.19 -14.74 -19.74
CA PHE A 39 -15.85 -15.32 -19.65
C PHE A 39 -14.82 -14.31 -19.15
N LEU A 40 -14.95 -13.05 -19.60
CA LEU A 40 -14.15 -11.94 -19.08
C LEU A 40 -14.38 -11.73 -17.58
N MET A 41 -15.63 -11.77 -17.13
CA MET A 41 -16.01 -11.66 -15.72
C MET A 41 -15.44 -12.81 -14.89
N ILE A 42 -15.55 -14.05 -15.38
CA ILE A 42 -14.93 -15.23 -14.72
C ILE A 42 -13.41 -15.06 -14.64
N GLY A 43 -12.76 -14.61 -15.71
CA GLY A 43 -11.33 -14.32 -15.73
C GLY A 43 -10.93 -13.27 -14.68
N VAL A 44 -11.71 -12.20 -14.54
CA VAL A 44 -11.49 -11.17 -13.50
C VAL A 44 -11.66 -11.75 -12.10
N ILE A 45 -12.66 -12.61 -11.87
CA ILE A 45 -12.86 -13.27 -10.57
C ILE A 45 -11.66 -14.18 -10.23
N ILE A 46 -11.20 -14.99 -11.19
CA ILE A 46 -10.02 -15.86 -11.01
C ILE A 46 -8.78 -15.02 -10.73
N TYR A 47 -8.58 -13.92 -11.45
CA TYR A 47 -7.49 -12.99 -11.21
C TYR A 47 -7.55 -12.37 -9.80
N LEU A 48 -8.72 -11.93 -9.35
CA LEU A 48 -8.89 -11.40 -7.99
C LEU A 48 -8.61 -12.48 -6.94
N PHE A 49 -9.10 -13.70 -7.14
CA PHE A 49 -8.88 -14.81 -6.22
C PHE A 49 -7.40 -15.19 -6.10
N THR A 50 -6.72 -15.36 -7.24
CA THR A 50 -5.29 -15.69 -7.29
C THR A 50 -4.43 -14.60 -6.67
N THR A 51 -4.73 -13.33 -6.92
CA THR A 51 -3.99 -12.21 -6.30
C THR A 51 -4.15 -12.17 -4.78
N VAL A 52 -5.34 -12.49 -4.24
CA VAL A 52 -5.55 -12.62 -2.79
C VAL A 52 -4.69 -13.74 -2.20
N ILE A 53 -4.66 -14.91 -2.85
CA ILE A 53 -3.85 -16.05 -2.40
C ILE A 53 -2.37 -15.71 -2.39
N VAL A 54 -1.87 -15.13 -3.49
CA VAL A 54 -0.45 -14.75 -3.63
C VAL A 54 -0.07 -13.71 -2.59
N MET A 55 -0.92 -12.71 -2.36
CA MET A 55 -0.70 -11.69 -1.34
C MET A 55 -0.66 -12.29 0.07
N ARG A 56 -1.64 -13.12 0.44
CA ARG A 56 -1.66 -13.79 1.76
C ARG A 56 -0.45 -14.69 1.96
N ARG A 57 -0.01 -15.40 0.91
CA ARG A 57 1.19 -16.25 0.98
C ARG A 57 2.45 -15.41 1.19
N ALA A 58 2.60 -14.29 0.47
CA ALA A 58 3.73 -13.39 0.63
C ALA A 58 3.73 -12.73 2.01
N TRP A 59 2.56 -12.35 2.51
CA TRP A 59 2.39 -11.82 3.86
C TRP A 59 2.85 -12.80 4.93
N ARG A 60 2.36 -14.06 4.91
CA ARG A 60 2.78 -15.09 5.87
C ARG A 60 4.29 -15.36 5.83
N LYS A 61 4.90 -15.36 4.63
CA LYS A 61 6.35 -15.52 4.50
C LYS A 61 7.12 -14.39 5.18
N LEU A 62 6.66 -13.15 4.98
CA LEU A 62 7.25 -11.98 5.61
C LEU A 62 7.02 -11.94 7.12
N ASP A 63 5.82 -12.29 7.58
CA ASP A 63 5.50 -12.31 9.00
C ASP A 63 6.29 -13.38 9.76
N ASN A 64 6.47 -14.56 9.16
CA ASN A 64 7.27 -15.62 9.76
C ASN A 64 8.78 -15.31 9.77
N ASN A 65 9.29 -14.67 8.72
CA ASN A 65 10.72 -14.37 8.61
C ASN A 65 10.98 -13.02 7.94
N VAL A 66 11.40 -12.04 8.75
CA VAL A 66 11.63 -10.66 8.33
C VAL A 66 13.05 -10.51 7.77
N ILE A 67 13.24 -10.97 6.54
CA ILE A 67 14.47 -10.81 5.75
C ILE A 67 14.23 -9.95 4.51
N ASP A 68 15.30 -9.36 3.97
CA ASP A 68 15.25 -8.47 2.81
C ASP A 68 14.48 -9.04 1.62
N ASP A 69 14.75 -10.28 1.25
CA ASP A 69 14.10 -10.92 0.10
C ASP A 69 12.58 -10.99 0.26
N ASN A 70 12.12 -11.32 1.48
CA ASN A 70 10.69 -11.40 1.78
C ASN A 70 10.04 -10.02 1.79
N VAL A 71 10.73 -9.00 2.34
CA VAL A 71 10.23 -7.61 2.35
C VAL A 71 10.10 -7.07 0.93
N ILE A 72 11.11 -7.29 0.09
CA ILE A 72 11.14 -6.83 -1.30
C ILE A 72 10.08 -7.56 -2.12
N ALA A 73 9.96 -8.88 -1.97
CA ALA A 73 8.94 -9.68 -2.66
C ALA A 73 7.53 -9.21 -2.29
N PHE A 74 7.27 -8.97 -1.00
CA PHE A 74 5.99 -8.45 -0.54
C PHE A 74 5.70 -7.04 -1.07
N ALA A 75 6.69 -6.13 -1.05
CA ALA A 75 6.53 -4.78 -1.60
C ALA A 75 6.22 -4.79 -3.11
N LYS A 76 6.83 -5.70 -3.88
CA LYS A 76 6.52 -5.89 -5.31
C LYS A 76 5.08 -6.35 -5.53
N ILE A 77 4.64 -7.38 -4.80
CA ILE A 77 3.27 -7.90 -4.90
C ILE A 77 2.27 -6.83 -4.48
N MET A 78 2.53 -6.11 -3.39
CA MET A 78 1.72 -4.98 -2.95
C MET A 78 1.58 -3.90 -4.02
N ASN A 79 2.63 -3.54 -4.75
CA ASN A 79 2.52 -2.55 -5.82
C ASN A 79 1.58 -3.00 -6.94
N ILE A 80 1.59 -4.29 -7.30
CA ILE A 80 0.77 -4.86 -8.38
C ILE A 80 -0.70 -5.01 -7.95
N SER A 81 -0.95 -5.40 -6.70
CA SER A 81 -2.32 -5.66 -6.22
C SER A 81 -3.12 -4.38 -6.02
N PHE A 82 -4.33 -4.31 -6.56
CA PHE A 82 -5.14 -3.09 -6.52
C PHE A 82 -5.77 -2.79 -5.15
N ASP A 83 -6.20 -3.81 -4.40
CA ASP A 83 -7.04 -3.62 -3.21
C ASP A 83 -6.44 -4.20 -1.92
N VAL A 84 -5.18 -3.88 -1.66
CA VAL A 84 -4.41 -4.44 -0.52
C VAL A 84 -5.07 -4.13 0.82
N LYS A 85 -5.66 -2.94 0.98
CA LYS A 85 -6.36 -2.52 2.20
C LYS A 85 -7.54 -3.42 2.54
N ARG A 86 -8.41 -3.73 1.58
CA ARG A 86 -9.55 -4.63 1.82
C ARG A 86 -9.12 -6.09 1.93
N MET A 87 -8.07 -6.49 1.19
CA MET A 87 -7.60 -7.87 1.19
C MET A 87 -6.90 -8.29 2.49
N MET A 88 -6.09 -7.41 3.07
CA MET A 88 -5.26 -7.70 4.24
C MET A 88 -5.77 -7.07 5.53
N GLY A 89 -6.58 -6.00 5.43
CA GLY A 89 -6.93 -5.17 6.57
C GLY A 89 -5.85 -4.11 6.85
N VAL A 90 -6.28 -2.91 7.24
CA VAL A 90 -5.37 -1.78 7.50
C VAL A 90 -4.46 -2.08 8.69
N ASN A 91 -5.02 -2.56 9.80
CA ASN A 91 -4.26 -2.84 11.03
C ASN A 91 -3.16 -3.88 10.80
N ASN A 92 -3.47 -4.99 10.12
CA ASN A 92 -2.49 -6.03 9.80
C ASN A 92 -1.32 -5.50 8.95
N LEU A 93 -1.58 -4.55 8.05
CA LEU A 93 -0.54 -3.91 7.25
C LEU A 93 0.32 -2.94 8.08
N LEU A 94 -0.27 -2.22 9.02
CA LEU A 94 0.44 -1.33 9.93
C LEU A 94 1.31 -2.12 10.91
N ASP A 95 0.79 -3.21 11.48
CA ASP A 95 1.53 -4.11 12.37
C ASP A 95 2.72 -4.74 11.66
N LEU A 96 2.49 -5.26 10.45
CA LEU A 96 3.54 -5.80 9.60
C LEU A 96 4.60 -4.75 9.27
N TYR A 97 4.19 -3.53 8.91
CA TYR A 97 5.11 -2.44 8.61
C TYR A 97 5.95 -2.09 9.84
N THR A 98 5.34 -2.01 11.02
CA THR A 98 6.04 -1.76 12.29
C THR A 98 7.09 -2.82 12.55
N LYS A 99 6.70 -4.10 12.42
CA LYS A 99 7.59 -5.25 12.59
C LYS A 99 8.79 -5.18 11.64
N VAL A 100 8.57 -4.83 10.38
CA VAL A 100 9.65 -4.66 9.39
C VAL A 100 10.50 -3.44 9.70
N ASN A 101 9.90 -2.31 10.09
CA ASN A 101 10.58 -1.05 10.35
C ASN A 101 11.60 -1.17 11.49
N PHE A 102 11.23 -1.88 12.56
CA PHE A 102 12.09 -2.11 13.73
C PHE A 102 12.96 -3.36 13.64
N SER A 103 12.79 -4.20 12.62
CA SER A 103 13.65 -5.36 12.42
C SER A 103 15.09 -4.94 12.13
N ARG A 104 16.04 -5.64 12.77
CA ARG A 104 17.49 -5.54 12.50
C ARG A 104 17.91 -6.36 11.26
N HIS A 105 17.07 -7.29 10.83
CA HIS A 105 17.34 -8.24 9.75
C HIS A 105 16.91 -7.70 8.37
N ALA A 106 16.16 -6.59 8.35
CA ALA A 106 15.81 -5.89 7.13
C ALA A 106 16.73 -4.66 6.94
N SER A 107 17.33 -4.54 5.76
CA SER A 107 18.11 -3.37 5.34
C SER A 107 17.23 -2.14 5.16
N MET A 108 17.84 -0.96 5.23
CA MET A 108 17.15 0.31 5.00
C MET A 108 16.50 0.37 3.61
N LYS A 109 17.15 -0.20 2.59
CA LYS A 109 16.62 -0.26 1.23
C LYS A 109 15.32 -1.07 1.16
N ALA A 110 15.26 -2.21 1.84
CA ALA A 110 14.04 -3.02 1.89
C ALA A 110 12.90 -2.29 2.61
N LYS A 111 13.20 -1.60 3.72
CA LYS A 111 12.25 -0.77 4.46
C LYS A 111 11.71 0.39 3.62
N GLU A 112 12.56 1.07 2.86
CA GLU A 112 12.15 2.15 1.95
C GLU A 112 11.21 1.65 0.84
N LEU A 113 11.50 0.48 0.27
CA LEU A 113 10.63 -0.12 -0.75
C LEU A 113 9.24 -0.44 -0.18
N LEU A 114 9.20 -0.98 1.04
CA LEU A 114 7.94 -1.23 1.74
C LEU A 114 7.18 0.07 2.04
N TYR A 115 7.88 1.08 2.56
CA TYR A 115 7.32 2.42 2.83
C TYR A 115 6.69 3.04 1.57
N GLN A 116 7.40 3.03 0.44
CA GLN A 116 6.88 3.55 -0.83
C GLN A 116 5.63 2.78 -1.30
N ALA A 117 5.63 1.46 -1.14
CA ALA A 117 4.51 0.62 -1.52
C ALA A 117 3.27 0.89 -0.63
N MET A 118 3.45 1.07 0.68
CA MET A 118 2.39 1.48 1.62
C MET A 118 1.81 2.85 1.25
N ARG A 119 2.67 3.84 0.99
CA ARG A 119 2.25 5.20 0.57
C ARG A 119 1.46 5.19 -0.74
N ARG A 120 1.86 4.38 -1.72
CA ARG A 120 1.12 4.21 -2.98
C ARG A 120 -0.30 3.67 -2.78
N LYS A 121 -0.52 2.90 -1.71
CA LYS A 121 -1.86 2.42 -1.31
C LYS A 121 -2.60 3.41 -0.39
N ARG A 122 -2.09 4.64 -0.23
CA ARG A 122 -2.64 5.68 0.64
C ARG A 122 -2.70 5.24 2.11
N LEU A 123 -1.75 4.42 2.56
CA LEU A 123 -1.55 4.14 3.97
C LEU A 123 -0.63 5.21 4.51
N ASP A 124 -1.04 5.88 5.59
CA ASP A 124 -0.20 6.86 6.26
C ASP A 124 0.75 6.10 7.17
N VAL A 125 2.03 6.12 6.82
CA VAL A 125 3.08 5.43 7.56
C VAL A 125 4.28 6.36 7.74
N PRO A 126 4.97 6.33 8.90
CA PRO A 126 6.14 7.15 9.12
C PRO A 126 7.33 6.65 8.29
N PRO A 127 8.32 7.51 8.02
CA PRO A 127 9.54 7.11 7.33
C PRO A 127 10.26 5.95 8.05
N PRO A 128 11.05 5.16 7.30
CA PRO A 128 11.86 4.08 7.88
C PRO A 128 12.73 4.57 9.04
N GLY A 129 12.77 3.83 10.15
CA GLY A 129 13.52 4.17 11.35
C GLY A 129 12.85 5.19 12.29
N GLN A 130 11.62 5.65 11.99
CA GLN A 130 10.86 6.55 12.85
C GLN A 130 9.51 5.95 13.26
N GLY A 131 9.14 6.10 14.54
CA GLY A 131 7.78 5.88 15.06
C GLY A 131 7.35 4.42 15.24
N VAL A 132 6.68 4.12 16.36
CA VAL A 132 5.90 2.90 16.63
C VAL A 132 4.44 3.17 16.25
N PHE A 133 3.62 2.16 15.94
CA PHE A 133 2.17 2.35 15.76
C PHE A 133 1.40 1.88 17.00
N ASP A 134 0.40 2.67 17.40
CA ASP A 134 -0.68 2.24 18.28
C ASP A 134 -2.00 2.51 17.54
N GLY A 135 -2.47 1.51 16.80
CA GLY A 135 -3.61 1.63 15.89
C GLY A 135 -3.36 2.55 14.69
N ASN A 136 -4.34 3.41 14.36
CA ASN A 136 -4.30 4.31 13.18
C ASN A 136 -3.41 5.56 13.36
N VAL A 137 -2.70 5.69 14.48
CA VAL A 137 -1.92 6.89 14.80
C VAL A 137 -0.44 6.53 14.97
N PRO A 138 0.50 7.24 14.30
CA PRO A 138 1.92 7.06 14.54
C PRO A 138 2.28 7.54 15.95
N VAL A 139 2.75 6.61 16.79
CA VAL A 139 3.29 6.88 18.12
C VAL A 139 4.77 7.21 17.99
N LYS A 140 5.15 8.42 18.40
CA LYS A 140 6.57 8.75 18.57
C LYS A 140 7.18 7.78 19.58
N PRO A 141 8.39 7.23 19.35
CA PRO A 141 9.02 6.36 20.33
C PRO A 141 9.07 7.08 21.68
N ASP A 142 8.80 6.34 22.75
CA ASP A 142 8.99 6.85 24.11
C ASP A 142 10.41 7.39 24.21
N ARG A 143 10.52 8.68 24.50
CA ARG A 143 11.81 9.36 24.65
C ARG A 143 12.64 8.56 25.64
N THR A 144 13.86 8.22 25.26
CA THR A 144 14.78 7.55 26.20
C THR A 144 14.93 8.43 27.45
N ASN A 145 15.19 7.83 28.62
CA ASN A 145 15.37 8.59 29.88
C ASN A 145 16.42 9.71 29.73
N ALA A 146 17.40 9.53 28.85
CA ALA A 146 18.38 10.54 28.48
C ALA A 146 17.76 11.74 27.72
N GLU A 147 16.88 11.50 26.75
CA GLU A 147 16.15 12.54 26.03
C GLU A 147 15.13 13.28 26.91
N ILE A 148 14.49 12.59 27.86
CA ILE A 148 13.59 13.21 28.84
C ILE A 148 14.40 14.13 29.76
N LYS A 149 15.57 13.68 30.24
CA LYS A 149 16.48 14.51 31.05
C LYS A 149 16.98 15.72 30.25
N ALA A 150 17.41 15.52 28.99
CA ALA A 150 17.87 16.58 28.12
C ALA A 150 16.76 17.63 27.85
N ALA A 151 15.53 17.19 27.57
CA ALA A 151 14.39 18.08 27.36
C ALA A 151 14.01 18.86 28.62
N ARG A 152 14.10 18.24 29.82
CA ARG A 152 13.89 18.93 31.11
C ARG A 152 14.98 19.98 31.37
N ILE A 153 16.24 19.67 31.07
CA ILE A 153 17.37 20.60 31.20
C ILE A 153 17.21 21.77 30.23
N GLU A 154 16.82 21.50 28.97
CA GLU A 154 16.61 22.53 27.96
C GLU A 154 15.42 23.45 28.30
N ALA A 155 14.32 22.88 28.81
CA ALA A 155 13.17 23.63 29.30
C ALA A 155 13.52 24.50 30.51
N ALA A 156 14.29 23.97 31.47
CA ALA A 156 14.77 24.72 32.62
C ALA A 156 15.73 25.85 32.22
N ALA A 157 16.61 25.62 31.24
CA ALA A 157 17.50 26.64 30.70
C ALA A 157 16.73 27.76 29.98
N LYS A 158 15.70 27.41 29.20
CA LYS A 158 14.80 28.38 28.55
C LYS A 158 14.00 29.19 29.57
N ALA A 159 13.52 28.56 30.64
CA ALA A 159 12.82 29.25 31.73
C ALA A 159 13.72 30.23 32.48
N ARG A 160 14.97 29.84 32.78
CA ARG A 160 15.98 30.73 33.40
C ARG A 160 16.32 31.92 32.50
N LYS A 161 16.52 31.69 31.19
CA LYS A 161 16.74 32.78 30.22
C LYS A 161 15.57 33.75 30.11
N ARG A 162 14.33 33.26 30.25
CA ARG A 162 13.13 34.12 30.28
C ARG A 162 13.01 34.92 31.58
N LYS A 163 13.50 34.38 32.71
CA LYS A 163 13.49 35.05 34.01
C LYS A 163 14.54 36.18 34.12
N ASN A 164 15.71 36.00 33.50
CA ASN A 164 16.77 37.03 33.44
C ASN A 164 16.56 38.10 32.35
N LYS A 165 15.49 38.02 31.56
CA LYS A 165 15.11 39.03 30.55
C LYS A 165 14.01 39.98 31.04
N LYS A 166 13.52 39.79 32.27
CA LYS A 166 12.73 40.76 33.03
C LYS A 166 13.64 41.40 34.07
#